data_AF-V4UJH7-F1
#
_entry.id   AF-V4UJH7-F1
#
_cell.length_a   1.000
_cell.length_b   1.000
_cell.length_c   1.000
_cell.angle_alpha   90.00
_cell.angle_beta   90.00
_cell.angle_gamma   90.00
#
_symmetry.space_group_name_H-M   'P 1'
#
loop_
_entity.id
_entity.type
_entity.pdbx_description
1 polymer ?
#
loop_
_entity_poly.entity_id
_entity_poly.type
_entity_poly.pdbx_seq_one_letter_code
_entity_poly.pdbx_strand_id
1 'polypeptide(L)'
;MGDLEKMKNEALEIIGQFENLPRLVVFDLDYTLWPFYCECCCEDEIPYLYPHAKGILEALKEKVIHVAVASRSPTPDIAKTFLHKLGIHSMFVPMVRLSCCIMCIIFFLFFFSISAFILFVDLFCFMLLLLM
;
A
#
# COMPACT_ATOMS: atom_id res chain seq x y z
N MET A 1 12.51 -4.72 -18.81
CA MET A 1 11.66 -3.54 -19.06
C MET A 1 10.29 -3.94 -19.62
N GLY A 2 10.21 -4.96 -20.49
CA GLY A 2 8.92 -5.45 -21.01
C GLY A 2 7.93 -5.93 -19.94
N ASP A 3 8.39 -6.60 -18.88
CA ASP A 3 7.48 -7.11 -17.84
C ASP A 3 6.82 -6.01 -17.01
N LEU A 4 7.57 -4.95 -16.66
CA LEU A 4 7.04 -3.82 -15.91
C LEU A 4 5.97 -3.08 -16.72
N GLU A 5 6.25 -2.80 -18.00
CA GLU A 5 5.28 -2.17 -18.90
C GLU A 5 4.03 -3.03 -19.08
N LYS A 6 4.20 -4.36 -19.18
CA LYS A 6 3.06 -5.28 -19.24
C LYS A 6 2.18 -5.17 -17.99
N MET A 7 2.77 -5.27 -16.80
CA MET A 7 2.05 -5.17 -15.52
C MET A 7 1.35 -3.82 -15.36
N LYS A 8 2.04 -2.74 -15.76
CA LYS A 8 1.49 -1.38 -15.73
C LYS A 8 0.29 -1.26 -16.67
N ASN A 9 0.38 -1.78 -17.89
CA ASN A 9 -0.71 -1.76 -18.86
C ASN A 9 -1.92 -2.57 -18.39
N GLU A 10 -1.70 -3.75 -17.79
CA GLU A 10 -2.75 -4.55 -17.16
C GLU A 10 -3.45 -3.75 -16.04
N ALA A 11 -2.68 -3.07 -15.18
CA ALA A 11 -3.24 -2.23 -14.14
C ALA A 11 -4.03 -1.02 -14.71
N LEU A 12 -3.53 -0.37 -15.77
CA LEU A 12 -4.21 0.73 -16.44
C LEU A 12 -5.52 0.30 -17.09
N GLU A 13 -5.57 -0.90 -17.66
CA GLU A 13 -6.79 -1.49 -18.23
C GLU A 13 -7.85 -1.67 -17.14
N ILE A 14 -7.47 -2.29 -16.01
CA ILE A 14 -8.38 -2.50 -14.87
C ILE A 14 -8.87 -1.15 -14.33
N ILE A 15 -7.97 -0.19 -14.08
CA ILE A 15 -8.35 1.14 -13.58
C ILE A 15 -9.27 1.85 -14.59
N GLY A 16 -9.04 1.68 -15.88
CA GLY A 16 -9.82 2.27 -16.96
C GLY A 16 -11.26 1.75 -17.07
N GLN A 17 -11.59 0.62 -16.43
CA GLN A 17 -12.95 0.07 -16.40
C GLN A 17 -13.89 0.84 -15.47
N PHE A 18 -13.36 1.72 -14.62
CA PHE A 18 -14.14 2.46 -13.61
C PHE A 18 -14.31 3.93 -14.01
N GLU A 19 -15.54 4.43 -13.98
CA GLU A 19 -15.83 5.84 -14.26
C GLU A 19 -15.46 6.78 -13.11
N ASN A 20 -15.62 6.31 -11.87
CA ASN A 20 -15.35 7.08 -10.66
C ASN A 20 -14.13 6.53 -9.95
N LEU A 21 -13.00 7.24 -10.06
CA LEU A 21 -11.75 6.84 -9.44
C LEU A 21 -11.54 7.55 -8.10
N PRO A 22 -10.94 6.87 -7.10
CA PRO A 22 -10.57 7.50 -5.85
C PRO A 22 -9.49 8.55 -6.08
N ARG A 23 -9.50 9.61 -5.28
CA ARG A 23 -8.46 10.66 -5.32
C ARG A 23 -7.18 10.26 -4.58
N LEU A 24 -7.28 9.29 -3.66
CA LEU A 24 -6.20 8.83 -2.81
C LEU A 24 -6.31 7.31 -2.60
N VAL A 25 -5.20 6.61 -2.77
CA VAL A 25 -5.03 5.19 -2.39
C VAL A 25 -3.96 5.12 -1.31
N VAL A 26 -4.25 4.44 -0.21
CA VAL A 26 -3.32 4.26 0.90
C VAL A 26 -2.89 2.80 0.94
N PHE A 27 -1.58 2.55 0.92
CA PHE A 27 -1.00 1.22 1.04
C PHE A 27 -0.39 1.00 2.42
N ASP A 28 -0.52 -0.21 2.94
CA ASP A 28 0.41 -0.71 3.95
C ASP A 28 1.77 -1.06 3.30
N LEU A 29 2.77 -1.38 4.11
CA LEU A 29 4.11 -1.73 3.67
C LEU A 29 4.35 -3.24 3.72
N ASP A 30 4.42 -3.77 4.94
CA ASP A 30 4.79 -5.15 5.23
C ASP A 30 3.71 -6.10 4.69
N TYR A 31 4.12 -7.09 3.90
CA TYR A 31 3.23 -8.02 3.19
C TYR A 31 2.23 -7.37 2.21
N THR A 32 2.43 -6.10 1.86
CA THR A 32 1.63 -5.40 0.84
C THR A 32 2.49 -4.99 -0.34
N LEU A 33 3.54 -4.19 -0.10
CA LEU A 33 4.48 -3.77 -1.14
C LEU A 33 5.67 -4.73 -1.24
N TRP A 34 6.12 -5.27 -0.11
CA TRP A 34 7.23 -6.22 0.00
C TRP A 34 6.86 -7.43 0.86
N PRO A 35 7.49 -8.61 0.64
CA PRO A 35 7.08 -9.87 1.27
C PRO A 35 7.78 -10.15 2.62
N PHE A 36 8.02 -9.14 3.44
CA PHE A 36 8.70 -9.29 4.74
C PHE A 36 8.25 -8.21 5.74
N TYR A 37 8.55 -8.43 7.02
CA TYR A 37 8.43 -7.43 8.06
C TYR A 37 9.68 -6.55 8.10
N CYS A 38 9.52 -5.25 7.84
CA CYS A 38 10.61 -4.29 7.83
C CYS A 38 11.30 -4.15 9.21
N GLU A 39 10.62 -4.45 10.30
CA GLU A 39 11.19 -4.46 11.66
C GLU A 39 12.27 -5.52 11.90
N CYS A 40 12.32 -6.57 11.08
CA CYS A 40 13.31 -7.63 11.18
C CYS A 40 14.58 -7.36 10.34
N CYS A 41 14.60 -6.27 9.57
CA CYS A 41 15.66 -5.97 8.61
C CYS A 41 16.64 -4.92 9.16
N CYS A 42 17.85 -4.93 8.60
CA CYS A 42 18.84 -3.87 8.79
C CYS A 42 18.76 -2.80 7.68
N GLU A 43 19.17 -1.57 7.99
CA GLU A 43 19.18 -0.46 7.01
C GLU A 43 20.01 -0.75 5.76
N ASP A 44 21.05 -1.57 5.88
CA ASP A 44 21.96 -1.93 4.78
C ASP A 44 21.39 -2.99 3.82
N GLU A 45 20.34 -3.70 4.23
CA GLU A 45 19.73 -4.74 3.38
C GLU A 45 19.13 -4.15 2.09
N ILE A 46 19.09 -4.98 1.05
CA ILE A 46 18.52 -4.61 -0.25
C ILE A 46 17.06 -5.06 -0.26
N PRO A 47 16.09 -4.14 -0.12
CA PRO A 47 14.68 -4.49 -0.20
C PRO A 47 14.29 -4.86 -1.63
N TYR A 48 13.22 -5.63 -1.76
CA TYR A 48 12.58 -5.93 -3.04
C TYR A 48 11.06 -5.89 -2.91
N LEU A 49 10.40 -5.49 -3.99
CA LEU A 49 8.95 -5.41 -4.06
C LEU A 49 8.36 -6.72 -4.60
N TYR A 50 7.07 -6.93 -4.35
CA TYR A 50 6.32 -7.86 -5.20
C TYR A 50 6.45 -7.45 -6.67
N PRO A 51 6.56 -8.41 -7.61
CA PRO A 51 6.82 -8.11 -9.02
C PRO A 51 5.84 -7.08 -9.61
N HIS A 52 4.56 -7.18 -9.23
CA HIS A 52 3.48 -6.34 -9.77
C HIS A 52 3.37 -4.96 -9.09
N ALA A 53 3.90 -4.81 -7.87
CA ALA A 53 3.66 -3.62 -7.05
C ALA A 53 4.14 -2.34 -7.74
N LYS A 54 5.31 -2.38 -8.37
CA LYS A 54 5.85 -1.20 -9.08
C LYS A 54 4.99 -0.78 -10.26
N GLY A 55 4.52 -1.73 -11.07
CA GLY A 55 3.64 -1.43 -12.22
C GLY A 55 2.31 -0.81 -11.79
N ILE A 56 1.74 -1.30 -10.69
CA ILE A 56 0.50 -0.74 -10.10
C ILE A 56 0.72 0.70 -9.62
N LEU A 57 1.81 0.97 -8.89
CA LEU A 57 2.14 2.31 -8.42
C LEU A 57 2.32 3.30 -9.58
N GLU A 58 2.98 2.88 -10.66
CA GLU A 58 3.15 3.69 -11.86
C GLU A 58 1.83 3.95 -12.60
N ALA A 59 0.94 2.96 -12.67
CA ALA A 59 -0.39 3.11 -13.26
C ALA A 59 -1.27 4.10 -12.48
N LEU A 60 -1.26 4.02 -11.13
CA LEU A 60 -1.98 4.97 -10.27
C LEU A 60 -1.47 6.40 -10.46
N LYS A 61 -0.15 6.57 -10.53
CA LYS A 61 0.48 7.87 -10.75
C LYS A 61 0.10 8.46 -12.12
N GLU A 62 0.06 7.64 -13.17
CA GLU A 62 -0.35 8.06 -14.51
C GLU A 62 -1.80 8.53 -14.56
N LYS A 63 -2.69 7.89 -13.79
CA LYS A 63 -4.09 8.30 -13.63
C LYS A 63 -4.28 9.49 -12.67
N VAL A 64 -3.19 10.11 -12.21
CA VAL A 64 -3.20 11.25 -11.28
C VAL A 64 -3.93 10.92 -9.97
N ILE A 65 -3.87 9.66 -9.55
CA ILE A 65 -4.38 9.21 -8.25
C ILE A 65 -3.25 9.38 -7.23
N HIS A 66 -3.52 10.10 -6.14
CA HIS A 66 -2.52 10.25 -5.09
C HIS A 66 -2.30 8.92 -4.38
N VAL A 67 -1.05 8.63 -4.05
CA VAL A 67 -0.69 7.42 -3.31
C VAL A 67 -0.06 7.83 -1.98
N ALA A 68 -0.45 7.16 -0.89
CA ALA A 68 0.13 7.35 0.44
C ALA A 68 0.45 6.00 1.09
N VAL A 69 1.26 6.05 2.14
CA VAL A 69 1.64 4.88 2.94
C VAL A 69 1.17 5.06 4.38
N ALA A 70 0.64 3.98 4.94
CA ALA A 70 0.23 3.88 6.34
C ALA A 70 0.71 2.53 6.89
N SER A 71 1.71 2.54 7.77
CA SER A 71 2.27 1.32 8.36
C SER A 71 2.34 1.42 9.88
N ARG A 72 2.21 0.26 10.55
CA ARG A 72 2.35 0.09 12.00
C ARG A 72 3.78 -0.22 12.44
N SER A 73 4.73 -0.34 11.50
CA SER A 73 6.10 -0.73 11.82
C SER A 73 6.72 0.22 12.87
N PRO A 74 7.34 -0.32 13.94
CA PRO A 74 8.05 0.47 14.94
C PRO A 74 9.38 1.04 14.40
N THR A 75 9.81 0.65 13.19
CA THR A 75 11.08 1.04 12.54
C THR A 75 10.87 1.88 11.25
N PRO A 76 10.27 3.06 11.35
CA PRO A 76 9.94 3.94 10.22
C PRO A 76 11.17 4.50 9.50
N ASP A 77 12.32 4.48 10.14
CA ASP A 77 13.61 4.94 9.61
C ASP A 77 14.08 3.96 8.54
N ILE A 78 14.05 2.66 8.87
CA ILE A 78 14.34 1.54 7.97
C ILE A 78 13.35 1.53 6.79
N ALA A 79 12.06 1.69 7.08
CA ALA A 79 11.02 1.75 6.05
C ALA A 79 11.27 2.90 5.05
N LYS A 80 11.63 4.09 5.52
CA LYS A 80 11.98 5.22 4.64
C LYS A 80 13.22 4.92 3.81
N THR A 81 14.27 4.38 4.42
CA THR A 81 15.48 3.97 3.70
C THR A 81 15.15 2.97 2.60
N PHE A 82 14.26 2.01 2.85
CA PHE A 82 13.83 1.04 1.85
C PHE A 82 13.06 1.68 0.71
N LEU A 83 12.12 2.58 1.01
CA LEU A 83 11.39 3.34 -0.03
C LEU A 83 12.34 4.18 -0.91
N HIS A 84 13.40 4.74 -0.32
CA HIS A 84 14.44 5.46 -1.05
C HIS A 84 15.27 4.52 -1.93
N LYS A 85 15.74 3.39 -1.39
CA LYS A 85 16.52 2.38 -2.14
C LYS A 85 15.72 1.81 -3.32
N LEU A 86 14.42 1.62 -3.16
CA LEU A 86 13.51 1.14 -4.21
C LEU A 86 13.17 2.22 -5.25
N GLY A 87 13.51 3.49 -5.01
CA GLY A 87 13.23 4.61 -5.91
C GLY A 87 11.75 4.99 -5.99
N ILE A 88 10.91 4.52 -5.06
CA ILE A 88 9.46 4.78 -5.05
C ILE A 88 9.04 5.86 -4.05
N HIS A 89 9.95 6.33 -3.19
CA HIS A 89 9.65 7.37 -2.19
C HIS A 89 8.98 8.62 -2.79
N SER A 90 9.41 9.07 -3.96
CA SER A 90 8.85 10.26 -4.64
C SER A 90 7.45 10.07 -5.22
N MET A 91 6.94 8.83 -5.22
CA MET A 91 5.58 8.52 -5.66
C MET A 91 4.54 8.74 -4.55
N PHE A 92 4.98 8.79 -3.29
CA PHE A 92 4.10 8.89 -2.14
C PHE A 92 3.95 10.34 -1.65
N VAL A 93 2.70 10.72 -1.35
CA VAL A 93 2.32 11.89 -0.57
C VAL A 93 2.72 11.66 0.91
N PRO A 94 2.97 12.70 1.74
CA PRO A 94 3.46 12.59 3.12
C PRO A 94 2.95 11.38 3.93
N MET A 95 3.90 10.59 4.41
CA MET A 95 3.68 9.39 5.21
C MET A 95 3.15 9.74 6.60
N VAL A 96 2.00 9.17 6.99
CA VAL A 96 1.45 9.30 8.34
C VAL A 96 1.91 8.12 9.17
N ARG A 97 2.68 8.37 10.23
CA ARG A 97 3.08 7.34 11.20
C ARG A 97 1.87 7.07 12.11
N LEU A 98 1.23 5.92 11.94
CA LEU A 98 0.12 5.52 12.80
C LEU A 98 0.69 4.91 14.08
N SER A 99 0.77 5.71 15.15
CA SER A 99 0.98 5.18 16.49
C SER A 99 -0.10 4.12 16.80
N CYS A 100 0.29 3.03 17.45
CA CYS A 100 -0.58 1.90 17.82
C CYS A 100 -1.89 2.36 18.49
N CYS A 101 -1.86 3.44 19.27
CA CYS A 101 -3.06 4.00 19.92
C CYS A 101 -4.03 4.72 18.95
N ILE A 102 -3.54 5.26 17.84
CA ILE A 102 -4.34 6.03 16.87
C ILE A 102 -5.00 5.09 15.85
N MET A 103 -4.40 3.94 15.55
CA MET A 103 -5.05 2.90 14.74
C MET A 103 -6.37 2.45 15.36
N CYS A 104 -6.44 2.24 16.67
CA CYS A 104 -7.69 1.90 17.35
C CYS A 104 -8.78 2.98 17.16
N ILE A 105 -8.41 4.27 17.15
CA ILE A 105 -9.37 5.37 17.05
C ILE A 105 -9.82 5.58 15.60
N ILE A 106 -8.92 5.48 14.61
CA ILE A 106 -9.26 5.64 13.19
C ILE A 106 -10.08 4.46 12.69
N PHE A 107 -9.78 3.23 13.10
CA PHE A 107 -10.61 2.05 12.79
C PHE A 107 -12.01 2.19 13.40
N PHE A 108 -12.13 2.68 14.64
CA PHE A 108 -13.43 2.92 15.28
C PHE A 108 -14.25 4.05 14.64
N LEU A 109 -13.62 5.14 14.21
CA LEU A 109 -14.32 6.28 13.60
C LEU A 109 -14.71 6.04 12.13
N PHE A 110 -13.94 5.26 11.36
CA PHE A 110 -14.32 4.89 9.99
C PHE A 110 -15.43 3.83 9.94
N PHE A 111 -15.49 2.91 10.93
CA PHE A 111 -16.53 1.87 10.99
C PHE A 111 -17.94 2.42 11.31
N PHE A 112 -18.06 3.58 11.95
CA PHE A 112 -19.37 4.11 12.36
C PHE A 112 -20.08 4.97 11.29
N SER A 113 -19.38 5.41 10.23
CA SER A 113 -19.95 6.35 9.25
C SER A 113 -20.07 5.81 7.82
N ILE A 114 -19.48 4.67 7.48
CA ILE A 114 -19.56 4.11 6.13
C ILE A 114 -20.09 2.68 6.21
N SER A 115 -21.38 2.57 6.50
CA SER A 115 -22.16 1.42 6.09
C SER A 115 -22.06 1.27 4.56
N ALA A 116 -21.35 0.23 4.12
CA ALA A 116 -21.49 -0.47 2.84
C ALA A 116 -20.39 -0.39 1.76
N PHE A 117 -19.20 0.19 1.96
CA PHE A 117 -18.15 0.12 0.89
C PHE A 117 -16.71 -0.20 1.31
N ILE A 118 -16.40 -0.16 2.61
CA ILE A 118 -15.08 -0.57 3.15
C ILE A 118 -15.25 -1.93 3.84
N LEU A 119 -15.80 -2.89 3.09
CA LEU A 119 -15.98 -4.27 3.54
C LEU A 119 -15.33 -5.26 2.58
N PHE A 120 -14.63 -4.79 1.54
CA PHE A 120 -14.08 -5.67 0.52
C PHE A 120 -12.58 -5.95 0.65
N VAL A 121 -11.82 -5.12 1.39
CA VAL A 121 -10.38 -5.34 1.56
C VAL A 121 -10.04 -5.86 2.97
N ASP A 122 -10.75 -5.42 4.01
CA ASP A 122 -10.55 -5.94 5.37
C ASP A 122 -11.21 -7.32 5.59
N LEU A 123 -12.28 -7.65 4.86
CA LEU A 123 -12.94 -8.95 5.00
C LEU A 123 -12.12 -10.09 4.36
N PHE A 124 -11.26 -9.79 3.38
CA PHE A 124 -10.38 -10.82 2.80
C PHE A 124 -9.26 -11.24 3.77
N CYS A 125 -8.80 -10.33 4.63
CA CYS A 125 -7.80 -10.65 5.65
C CYS A 125 -8.42 -11.34 6.88
N PHE A 126 -9.66 -10.99 7.25
CA PHE A 126 -10.33 -11.60 8.41
C PHE A 126 -10.97 -12.97 8.10
N MET A 127 -11.42 -13.21 6.86
CA MET A 127 -12.07 -14.48 6.49
C MET A 127 -11.08 -15.64 6.27
N LEU A 128 -9.80 -15.35 5.97
CA LEU A 128 -8.76 -16.37 5.84
C LEU A 128 -8.27 -16.91 7.20
N LEU A 129 -8.48 -16.17 8.29
CA LEU A 129 -8.11 -16.57 9.64
C LEU A 129 -9.16 -17.46 10.33
N LEU A 130 -10.36 -17.58 9.76
CA LEU A 130 -11.49 -18.36 10.30
C LEU A 130 -11.71 -19.70 9.58
N LEU A 131 -10.88 -20.02 8.58
CA LEU A 131 -10.89 -21.28 7.82
C LEU A 131 -9.59 -22.10 8.01
N MET A 132 -8.80 -21.79 9.04
CA MET A 132 -7.69 -22.62 9.54
C MET A 132 -7.91 -22.98 11.01
#